data_AF-G0QBH8-F1
#
_entry.id   AF-G0QBH8-F1
#
_cell.length_a   1.000
_cell.length_b   1.000
_cell.length_c   1.000
_cell.angle_alpha   90.00
_cell.angle_beta   90.00
_cell.angle_gamma   90.00
#
_symmetry.space_group_name_H-M   'P 1'
#
loop_
_entity.id
_entity.type
_entity.pdbx_description
1 polymer ?
#
loop_
_entity_poly.entity_id
_entity_poly.type
_entity_poly.pdbx_seq_one_letter_code
_entity_poly.pdbx_strand_id
1 'polypeptide(L)'
;QTTNAQVQDLDIAGDGNNAELNLGEDSQDVSVTINNTGEIEANQTIELTVSNSSGDQITESNQSVTVAAGGDKTSRSAVLLSAISVPITTMLP
;
A
#
# COMPACT_ATOMS: atom_id res chain seq x y z
N GLN A 1 -21.22 1.79 -19.53
CA GLN A 1 -19.96 2.35 -19.01
C GLN A 1 -19.47 1.41 -17.93
N THR A 2 -18.41 0.65 -18.17
CA THR A 2 -17.78 -0.20 -17.17
C THR A 2 -16.47 0.46 -16.75
N THR A 3 -16.40 0.87 -15.49
CA THR A 3 -15.15 1.24 -14.81
C THR A 3 -14.48 -0.06 -14.37
N ASN A 4 -13.62 -0.62 -15.22
CA ASN A 4 -12.78 -1.76 -14.85
C ASN A 4 -11.38 -1.25 -14.56
N ALA A 5 -10.90 -1.46 -13.34
CA ALA A 5 -9.52 -1.20 -12.98
C ALA A 5 -8.87 -2.47 -12.44
N GLN A 6 -7.62 -2.68 -12.81
CA GLN A 6 -6.82 -3.82 -12.38
C GLN A 6 -5.54 -3.30 -11.71
N VAL A 7 -5.19 -3.95 -10.62
CA VAL A 7 -3.90 -3.76 -9.94
C VAL A 7 -2.85 -4.61 -10.64
N GLN A 8 -1.75 -3.99 -11.04
CA GLN A 8 -0.60 -4.63 -11.68
C GLN A 8 0.69 -4.13 -11.00
N ASP A 9 1.76 -4.91 -11.15
CA ASP A 9 3.13 -4.52 -10.77
C ASP A 9 3.23 -3.95 -9.34
N LEU A 10 2.64 -4.66 -8.37
CA LEU A 10 2.88 -4.36 -6.96
C LEU A 10 4.36 -4.63 -6.65
N ASP A 11 5.05 -3.57 -6.25
CA ASP A 11 6.45 -3.59 -5.85
C ASP A 11 6.60 -2.94 -4.48
N ILE A 12 7.21 -3.67 -3.55
CA ILE A 12 7.46 -3.25 -2.18
C ILE A 12 8.98 -3.19 -2.01
N ALA A 13 9.49 -1.98 -1.86
CA ALA A 13 10.91 -1.65 -1.70
C ALA A 13 11.85 -2.20 -2.79
N GLY A 14 11.33 -2.52 -3.99
CA GLY A 14 12.11 -3.11 -5.08
C GLY A 14 12.17 -4.65 -5.06
N ASP A 15 11.54 -5.29 -4.08
CA ASP A 15 11.48 -6.75 -3.93
C ASP A 15 10.21 -7.37 -4.56
N GLY A 16 9.40 -6.57 -5.26
CA GLY A 16 8.15 -7.01 -5.85
C GLY A 16 7.05 -7.22 -4.80
N ASN A 17 6.21 -8.23 -5.00
CA ASN A 17 5.07 -8.52 -4.13
C ASN A 17 5.41 -9.38 -2.91
N ASN A 18 6.68 -9.75 -2.73
CA ASN A 18 7.16 -10.56 -1.61
C ASN A 18 8.41 -9.90 -1.01
N ALA A 19 8.18 -8.82 -0.27
CA ALA A 19 9.22 -8.07 0.42
C ALA A 19 9.17 -8.29 1.93
N GLU A 20 10.33 -8.18 2.58
CA GLU A 20 10.41 -8.19 4.03
C GLU A 20 10.31 -6.76 4.57
N LEU A 21 9.26 -6.50 5.36
CA LEU A 21 9.06 -5.20 5.97
C LEU A 21 9.83 -5.08 7.28
N ASN A 22 10.99 -4.43 7.24
CA ASN A 22 11.79 -4.13 8.42
C ASN A 22 11.13 -3.03 9.25
N LEU A 23 10.69 -3.39 10.46
CA LEU A 23 10.16 -2.45 11.45
C LEU A 23 11.31 -1.59 12.01
N GLY A 24 11.13 -0.27 12.06
CA GLY A 24 12.08 0.66 12.69
C GLY A 24 13.22 1.16 11.80
N GLU A 25 13.28 0.76 10.53
CA GLU A 25 14.15 1.37 9.51
C GLU A 25 13.45 2.57 8.84
N ASP A 26 14.17 3.25 7.94
CA ASP A 26 13.62 4.33 7.11
C ASP A 26 12.39 3.86 6.29
N SER A 27 11.61 4.82 5.78
CA SER A 27 10.38 4.53 5.02
C SER A 27 10.61 3.55 3.87
N GLN A 28 9.76 2.54 3.74
CA GLN A 28 9.77 1.62 2.61
C GLN A 28 8.90 2.15 1.47
N ASP A 29 9.46 2.26 0.28
CA ASP A 29 8.72 2.68 -0.92
C ASP A 29 7.85 1.53 -1.44
N VAL A 30 6.53 1.72 -1.45
CA VAL A 30 5.57 0.81 -2.07
C VAL A 30 5.06 1.44 -3.35
N SER A 31 5.09 0.73 -4.45
CA SER A 31 4.55 1.18 -5.72
C SER A 31 3.61 0.17 -6.34
N VAL A 32 2.60 0.67 -7.04
CA VAL A 32 1.59 -0.15 -7.68
C VAL A 32 1.11 0.54 -8.95
N THR A 33 0.92 -0.24 -10.01
CA THR A 33 0.39 0.24 -11.28
C THR A 33 -1.09 -0.10 -11.37
N ILE A 34 -1.93 0.91 -11.61
CA ILE A 34 -3.36 0.72 -11.85
C ILE A 34 -3.63 0.88 -13.33
N ASN A 35 -4.24 -0.14 -13.93
CA ASN A 35 -4.67 -0.13 -15.31
C ASN A 35 -6.19 0.02 -15.39
N ASN A 36 -6.67 1.07 -16.04
CA ASN A 36 -8.08 1.23 -16.37
C ASN A 36 -8.38 0.53 -17.70
N THR A 37 -8.96 -0.67 -17.65
CA THR A 37 -9.41 -1.42 -18.83
C THR A 37 -10.82 -1.02 -19.29
N GLY A 38 -11.42 -0.01 -18.65
CA GLY A 38 -12.67 0.59 -19.05
C GLY A 38 -12.51 1.61 -20.19
N GLU A 39 -13.64 1.97 -20.78
CA GLU A 39 -13.72 2.93 -21.89
C GLU A 39 -13.86 4.40 -21.42
N ILE A 40 -13.86 4.63 -20.11
CA ILE A 40 -14.06 5.95 -19.52
C ILE A 40 -13.02 6.19 -18.45
N GLU A 41 -12.59 7.44 -18.34
CA GLU A 41 -11.78 7.90 -17.22
C GLU A 41 -12.44 7.57 -15.87
N ALA A 42 -11.64 7.06 -14.96
CA ALA A 42 -12.11 6.66 -13.63
C ALA A 42 -11.13 7.14 -12.56
N ASN A 43 -11.70 7.54 -11.42
CA ASN A 43 -10.92 7.78 -10.22
C ASN A 43 -10.84 6.47 -9.43
N GLN A 44 -9.62 6.01 -9.18
CA GLN A 44 -9.33 4.79 -8.46
C GLN A 44 -8.69 5.14 -7.12
N THR A 45 -9.30 4.66 -6.04
CA THR A 45 -8.71 4.74 -4.70
C THR A 45 -7.93 3.46 -4.43
N ILE A 46 -6.67 3.65 -4.06
CA ILE A 46 -5.72 2.62 -3.66
C ILE A 46 -5.57 2.73 -2.14
N GLU A 47 -5.96 1.67 -1.45
CA GLU A 47 -5.76 1.51 -0.01
C GLU A 47 -4.61 0.55 0.23
N LEU A 48 -3.60 1.02 0.96
CA LEU A 48 -2.47 0.23 1.40
C LEU A 48 -2.58 0.04 2.91
N THR A 49 -2.81 -1.20 3.31
CA THR A 49 -2.87 -1.62 4.70
C THR A 49 -1.69 -2.51 5.01
N VAL A 50 -0.94 -2.16 6.06
CA VAL A 50 0.17 -2.97 6.56
C VAL A 50 -0.18 -3.47 7.95
N SER A 51 -0.10 -4.78 8.15
CA SER A 51 -0.37 -5.43 9.43
C SER A 51 0.84 -6.24 9.90
N ASN A 52 0.99 -6.40 11.21
CA ASN A 52 1.99 -7.31 11.78
C ASN A 52 1.55 -8.77 11.69
N SER A 53 2.43 -9.69 12.11
CA SER A 53 2.15 -11.12 12.19
C SER A 53 0.99 -11.49 13.12
N SER A 54 0.65 -10.63 14.09
CA SER A 54 -0.49 -10.81 14.99
C SER A 54 -1.82 -10.36 14.38
N GLY A 55 -1.78 -9.72 13.20
CA GLY A 55 -2.93 -9.18 12.50
C GLY A 55 -3.27 -7.73 12.86
N ASP A 56 -2.51 -7.08 13.74
CA ASP A 56 -2.74 -5.68 14.08
C ASP A 56 -2.30 -4.77 12.93
N GLN A 57 -3.16 -3.82 12.56
CA GLN A 57 -2.83 -2.78 11.59
C GLN A 57 -1.75 -1.84 12.15
N ILE A 58 -0.66 -1.71 11.40
CA ILE A 58 0.50 -0.86 11.71
C ILE A 58 0.34 0.50 11.06
N THR A 59 -0.08 0.49 9.80
CA THR A 59 -0.30 1.70 9.05
C THR A 59 -1.38 1.51 8.00
N GLU A 60 -1.94 2.64 7.58
CA GLU A 60 -2.91 2.75 6.51
C GLU A 60 -2.54 3.97 5.67
N SER A 61 -2.60 3.81 4.35
CA SER A 61 -2.38 4.89 3.42
C SER A 61 -3.37 4.80 2.27
N ASN A 62 -4.07 5.90 2.01
CA ASN A 62 -5.02 6.00 0.92
C ASN A 62 -4.52 7.00 -0.13
N GLN A 63 -4.48 6.57 -1.39
CA GLN A 63 -4.19 7.44 -2.52
C GLN A 63 -5.27 7.32 -3.58
N SER A 64 -5.68 8.45 -4.14
CA SER A 64 -6.60 8.49 -5.28
C SER A 64 -5.83 8.86 -6.53
N VAL A 65 -6.04 8.10 -7.60
CA VAL A 65 -5.45 8.34 -8.91
C VAL A 65 -6.52 8.34 -9.98
N THR A 66 -6.52 9.38 -10.82
CA THR A 66 -7.35 9.42 -12.01
C THR A 66 -6.61 8.74 -13.16
N VAL A 67 -7.23 7.72 -13.74
CA VAL A 67 -6.69 6.94 -14.85
C VAL A 67 -7.60 7.10 -16.05
N ALA A 68 -7.04 7.58 -17.17
CA ALA A 68 -7.76 7.74 -18.42
C ALA A 68 -8.28 6.40 -18.96
N ALA A 69 -9.27 6.45 -19.85
CA ALA A 69 -9.79 5.27 -20.54
C ALA A 69 -8.68 4.48 -21.24
N GLY A 70 -8.60 3.17 -20.98
CA GLY A 70 -7.57 2.29 -21.54
C GLY A 70 -6.13 2.58 -21.10
N GLY A 71 -5.92 3.48 -20.13
CA GLY A 71 -4.60 3.90 -19.69
C GLY A 71 -4.14 3.23 -18.40
N ASP A 72 -2.88 3.45 -18.06
CA ASP A 72 -2.25 3.02 -16.82
C ASP A 72 -1.64 4.20 -16.05
N LYS A 73 -1.54 4.05 -14.73
CA LYS A 73 -0.89 4.98 -13.82
C LYS A 73 -0.21 4.24 -12.67
N THR A 74 1.05 4.58 -12.42
CA THR A 74 1.76 4.13 -11.22
C THR A 74 1.55 5.10 -10.07
N SER A 75 1.12 4.58 -8.93
CA SER A 75 1.08 5.28 -7.64
C SER A 75 2.23 4.78 -6.77
N ARG A 76 2.87 5.69 -6.02
CA ARG A 76 3.93 5.38 -5.06
C ARG A 76 3.52 5.91 -3.70
N SER A 77 3.64 5.08 -2.67
CA SER A 77 3.42 5.44 -1.27
C SER A 77 4.62 5.02 -0.43
N ALA A 78 5.08 5.89 0.46
CA ALA A 78 6.14 5.55 1.40
C ALA A 78 5.51 5.09 2.72
N VAL A 79 5.83 3.87 3.13
CA VAL A 79 5.35 3.27 4.38
C VAL A 79 6.41 3.47 5.46
N LEU A 80 6.05 4.21 6.51
CA LEU A 80 6.84 4.29 7.73
C LEU A 80 6.38 3.20 8.69
N LEU A 81 7.18 2.14 8.82
CA LEU A 81 6.98 1.14 9.85
C LEU A 81 7.60 1.64 11.16
N SER A 82 6.92 2.55 11.84
CA SER A 82 7.32 2.94 13.19
C SER A 82 7.32 1.70 14.07
N ALA A 83 8.42 1.41 14.75
CA ALA A 83 8.47 0.35 15.74
C ALA A 83 7.31 0.57 16.72
N ILE A 84 6.34 -0.34 16.73
CA ILE A 84 5.25 -0.29 17.70
C ILE A 84 5.91 -0.44 19.06
N SER A 85 6.05 0.67 19.79
CA SER A 85 6.39 0.61 21.20
C SER A 85 5.13 0.15 21.92
N VAL A 86 4.85 -1.16 21.88
CA VAL A 86 3.80 -1.74 22.72
C VAL A 86 4.20 -1.45 24.17
N PRO A 87 3.42 -0.71 24.97
CA PRO A 87 3.75 -0.55 26.37
C PRO A 87 3.71 -1.93 27.01
N ILE A 88 4.88 -2.49 27.34
CA ILE A 88 4.96 -3.63 28.24
C ILE A 88 4.39 -3.15 29.56
N THR A 89 3.13 -3.50 29.84
CA THR A 89 2.56 -3.31 31.17
C THR A 89 3.19 -4.40 32.03
N THR A 90 4.37 -4.15 32.57
CA THR A 90 4.87 -4.94 33.70
C THR A 90 3.96 -4.64 34.88
N MET A 91 2.96 -5.47 35.14
CA MET A 91 2.41 -5.56 36.50
C MET A 91 3.53 -6.16 37.35
N LEU A 92 4.25 -5.30 38.08
CA LEU A 92 5.10 -5.70 39.21
C LEU A 92 4.16 -6.34 40.26
N PRO A 93 4.64 -7.35 41.03
CA PRO A 93 3.81 -8.32 41.73
C PRO A 93 2.99 -7.75 42.89
#